data_AF-A0A8U0HR69-F1
#
_entry.id   AF-A0A8U0HR69-F1
#
_cell.length_a   1.000
_cell.length_b   1.000
_cell.length_c   1.000
_cell.angle_alpha   90.00
_cell.angle_beta   90.00
_cell.angle_gamma   90.00
#
_symmetry.space_group_name_H-M   'P 1'
#
loop_
_entity.id
_entity.type
_entity.pdbx_description
1 polymer ?
#
loop_
_entity_poly.entity_id
_entity_poly.type
_entity_poly.pdbx_seq_one_letter_code
_entity_poly.pdbx_strand_id
1 'polypeptide(L)' 'MPECQNCGAFVTREFERVFAGRDGEVHGCFECKQKTAIKNGGATRA' A
#
# COMPACT_ATOMS: atom_id res chain seq x y z
N MET A 1 -12.23 -9.69 2.29
CA MET A 1 -10.85 -9.73 1.74
C MET A 1 -10.28 -8.35 2.05
N PRO A 2 -9.16 -8.21 2.78
CA PRO A 2 -8.76 -6.92 3.35
C PRO A 2 -8.40 -5.92 2.25
N GLU A 3 -8.56 -4.63 2.55
CA GLU A 3 -8.34 -3.53 1.61
C GLU A 3 -7.44 -2.46 2.21
N CYS A 4 -6.75 -1.71 1.35
CA CYS A 4 -5.91 -0.63 1.81
C CYS A 4 -6.75 0.62 2.09
N GLN A 5 -6.77 1.08 3.34
CA GLN A 5 -7.56 2.25 3.76
C GLN A 5 -7.10 3.58 3.15
N ASN A 6 -5.91 3.61 2.53
CA ASN A 6 -5.41 4.80 1.84
C ASN A 6 -5.83 4.89 0.35
N CYS A 7 -6.15 3.77 -0.30
CA CYS A 7 -6.46 3.79 -1.75
C CYS A 7 -7.54 2.81 -2.21
N GLY A 8 -8.13 2.03 -1.31
CA GLY A 8 -9.14 1.01 -1.61
C GLY A 8 -8.62 -0.18 -2.41
N ALA A 9 -7.32 -0.29 -2.65
CA ALA A 9 -6.76 -1.43 -3.38
C ALA A 9 -6.84 -2.70 -2.54
N PHE A 10 -7.10 -3.82 -3.21
CA PHE A 10 -7.16 -5.13 -2.58
C PHE A 10 -5.80 -5.55 -2.02
N VAL A 11 -5.76 -6.10 -0.79
CA VAL A 11 -4.56 -6.66 -0.15
C VAL A 11 -4.83 -8.07 0.39
N THR A 12 -3.80 -8.91 0.47
CA THR A 12 -3.95 -10.26 1.02
C THR A 12 -3.95 -10.24 2.55
N ARG A 13 -4.55 -11.25 3.18
CA ARG A 13 -4.53 -11.39 4.65
C ARG A 13 -3.11 -11.59 5.20
N GLU A 14 -2.23 -12.23 4.42
CA GLU A 14 -0.82 -12.36 4.79
C GLU A 14 -0.10 -11.01 4.76
N PHE A 15 -0.46 -10.16 3.79
CA PHE A 15 0.08 -8.80 3.71
C PHE A 15 -0.41 -7.94 4.88
N GLU A 16 -1.71 -7.95 5.16
CA GLU A 16 -2.30 -7.30 6.34
C GLU A 16 -1.61 -7.74 7.63
N ARG A 17 -1.38 -9.04 7.83
CA ARG A 17 -0.70 -9.54 9.04
C ARG A 17 0.68 -8.93 9.30
N VAL A 18 1.43 -8.57 8.25
CA VAL A 18 2.81 -8.07 8.37
C VAL A 18 2.86 -6.54 8.32
N PHE A 19 2.00 -5.92 7.50
CA PHE A 19 2.04 -4.49 7.18
C PHE A 19 0.88 -3.69 7.75
N ALA A 20 -0.06 -4.32 8.47
CA ALA A 20 -1.09 -3.62 9.21
C ALA A 20 -0.48 -2.72 10.29
N GLY A 21 -1.12 -1.56 10.47
CA GLY A 21 -0.80 -0.62 11.53
C GLY A 21 -1.26 -1.11 12.90
N ARG A 22 -1.15 -0.22 13.87
CA ARG A 22 -1.54 -0.49 15.26
C ARG A 22 -3.05 -0.72 15.42
N ASP A 23 -3.82 -0.22 14.48
CA ASP A 23 -5.26 -0.38 14.32
C ASP A 23 -5.65 -1.69 13.61
N GLY A 24 -4.68 -2.47 13.12
CA GLY A 24 -4.94 -3.69 12.36
C GLY A 24 -5.24 -3.44 10.88
N GLU A 25 -5.14 -2.21 10.41
CA GLU A 25 -5.50 -1.82 9.04
C GLU A 25 -4.27 -1.47 8.19
N VAL A 26 -4.35 -1.71 6.88
CA VAL A 26 -3.27 -1.41 5.94
C VAL A 26 -3.44 -0.02 5.35
N HIS A 27 -2.61 0.93 5.77
CA HIS A 27 -2.58 2.31 5.23
C HIS A 27 -1.61 2.51 4.06
N GLY A 28 -0.83 1.49 3.69
CA GLY A 28 0.21 1.62 2.67
C GLY A 28 0.48 0.33 1.92
N CYS A 29 -0.33 0.02 0.90
CA CYS A 29 -0.10 -1.12 0.02
C CYS A 29 0.87 -0.78 -1.13
N PHE A 30 1.32 -1.80 -1.86
CA PHE A 30 2.18 -1.63 -3.03
C PHE A 30 1.55 -0.73 -4.10
N GLU A 31 0.24 -0.84 -4.34
CA GLU A 31 -0.44 0.01 -5.32
C GLU A 31 -0.30 1.50 -4.99
N CYS A 32 -0.60 1.92 -3.76
CA CYS A 32 -0.47 3.33 -3.41
C CYS A 32 0.99 3.74 -3.21
N LYS A 33 1.87 2.87 -2.70
CA LYS A 33 3.29 3.19 -2.52
C LYS A 33 3.98 3.35 -3.88
N GLN A 34 3.69 2.49 -4.85
CA GLN A 34 4.24 2.53 -6.20
C GLN A 34 3.61 3.66 -7.01
N LYS A 35 2.28 3.89 -6.91
CA LYS A 35 1.64 5.08 -7.51
C LYS A 35 2.17 6.38 -6.92
N THR A 36 2.40 6.43 -5.61
CA THR A 36 2.99 7.60 -4.93
C THR A 36 4.44 7.80 -5.38
N ALA A 37 5.24 6.73 -5.49
CA ALA A 37 6.60 6.81 -6.01
C ALA A 37 6.63 7.30 -7.47
N ILE A 38 5.72 6.81 -8.33
CA ILE A 38 5.59 7.27 -9.72
C ILE A 38 5.14 8.74 -9.77
N LYS A 39 4.09 9.12 -9.01
CA LYS A 39 3.61 10.52 -8.93
C LYS A 39 4.65 11.49 -8.40
N ASN A 40 5.47 11.05 -7.44
CA ASN A 40 6.53 11.87 -6.83
C ASN A 40 7.84 11.86 -7.64
N GLY A 41 7.82 11.39 -8.90
CA GLY A 41 8.98 11.45 -9.79
C GLY A 41 10.00 10.33 -9.59
N GLY A 42 9.74 9.33 -8.74
CA GLY A 42 10.61 8.16 -8.53
C GLY A 42 10.65 7.17 -9.70
N ALA A 43 9.92 7.43 -10.79
CA ALA A 43 9.94 6.64 -12.02
C ALA A 43 10.99 7.11 -13.04
N THR A 44 11.86 8.06 -12.70
CA THR A 44 13.02 8.38 -13.54
C THR A 44 14.14 7.37 -13.26
N ARG A 45 14.53 6.61 -14.29
CA ARG A 45 15.74 5.78 -14.29
C ARG A 45 16.95 6.65 -13.92
N ALA A 46 17.71 6.23 -12.91
CA ALA A 46 19.10 6.64 -12.74
C ALA A 46 19.99 5.91 -13.75
#